data_AF-A0A937FEP2-F1
#
_entry.id   AF-A0A937FEP2-F1
#
_cell.length_a   1.000
_cell.length_b   1.000
_cell.length_c   1.000
_cell.angle_alpha   90.00
_cell.angle_beta   90.00
_cell.angle_gamma   90.00
#
_symmetry.space_group_name_H-M   'P 1'
#
loop_
_entity.id
_entity.type
_entity.pdbx_description
1 polymer ?
#
loop_
_entity_poly.entity_id
_entity_poly.type
_entity_poly.pdbx_seq_one_letter_code
_entity_poly.pdbx_strand_id
1 'polypeptide(L)' 'MEKDNTMANNLIDTLETKGEITITDGVKELFIEAVDDKEGYSYVSNTNEEFGNSREAVEWAIKKVKSTFLT' A
#
# COMPACT_ATOMS: atom_id res chain seq x y z
N MET A 1 9.89 -14.89 -12.32
CA MET A 1 9.33 -13.54 -12.06
C MET A 1 7.88 -13.65 -11.59
N GLU A 2 7.55 -14.53 -10.63
CA GLU A 2 6.14 -14.77 -10.24
C GLU A 2 5.81 -14.37 -8.80
N LYS A 3 6.78 -14.43 -7.87
CA LYS A 3 6.51 -14.19 -6.44
C LYS A 3 6.10 -12.75 -6.10
N ASP A 4 6.70 -11.76 -6.76
CA ASP A 4 6.38 -10.34 -6.49
C ASP A 4 4.95 -9.98 -6.90
N ASN A 5 4.44 -10.62 -7.96
CA ASN A 5 3.10 -10.36 -8.48
C ASN A 5 2.02 -10.95 -7.55
N THR A 6 2.29 -12.10 -6.94
CA THR A 6 1.38 -12.71 -5.96
C THR A 6 1.28 -11.88 -4.67
N MET A 7 2.40 -11.35 -4.17
CA MET A 7 2.39 -10.54 -2.94
C MET A 7 1.64 -9.21 -3.14
N ALA A 8 1.89 -8.51 -4.25
CA ALA A 8 1.20 -7.26 -4.55
C ALA A 8 -0.31 -7.46 -4.66
N ASN A 9 -0.75 -8.50 -5.38
CA ASN A 9 -2.18 -8.79 -5.53
C ASN A 9 -2.83 -9.15 -4.17
N ASN A 10 -2.16 -9.94 -3.32
CA ASN A 10 -2.70 -10.25 -1.99
C ASN A 10 -2.86 -9.00 -1.11
N LEU A 11 -1.96 -8.03 -1.22
CA LEU A 11 -2.04 -6.76 -0.49
C LEU A 11 -3.16 -5.88 -1.04
N ILE A 12 -3.34 -5.84 -2.36
CA ILE A 12 -4.46 -5.16 -3.02
C ILE A 12 -5.79 -5.73 -2.52
N ASP A 13 -5.96 -7.05 -2.61
CA ASP A 13 -7.19 -7.72 -2.16
C ASP A 13 -7.46 -7.47 -0.67
N THR A 14 -6.41 -7.47 0.15
CA THR A 14 -6.52 -7.18 1.58
C THR A 14 -6.96 -5.74 1.83
N LEU A 15 -6.37 -4.77 1.12
CA LEU A 15 -6.70 -3.36 1.24
C LEU A 15 -8.15 -3.09 0.80
N GLU A 16 -8.59 -3.70 -0.30
CA GLU A 16 -9.97 -3.57 -0.79
C GLU A 16 -10.99 -4.24 0.13
N THR A 17 -10.63 -5.36 0.77
CA THR A 17 -11.57 -6.12 1.63
C THR A 17 -11.63 -5.56 3.05
N LYS A 18 -10.49 -5.16 3.61
CA LYS A 18 -10.38 -4.74 5.01
C LYS A 18 -10.38 -3.22 5.18
N GLY A 19 -10.12 -2.49 4.11
CA GLY A 19 -9.95 -1.05 4.16
C GLY A 19 -8.59 -0.62 4.71
N GLU A 20 -7.67 -1.53 5.04
CA GLU A 20 -6.33 -1.15 5.52
C GLU A 20 -5.29 -2.25 5.27
N ILE A 21 -4.03 -1.83 5.15
CA ILE A 21 -2.85 -2.71 5.15
C ILE A 21 -1.69 -2.06 5.89
N THR A 22 -0.82 -2.92 6.43
CA THR A 22 0.49 -2.53 6.96
C THR A 22 1.58 -3.31 6.23
N ILE A 23 2.63 -2.61 5.80
CA ILE A 23 3.81 -3.19 5.17
C ILE A 23 5.05 -2.79 5.97
N THR A 24 5.89 -3.76 6.30
CA THR A 24 7.13 -3.55 7.07
C THR A 24 8.29 -4.33 6.46
N ASP A 25 9.51 -3.75 6.49
CA ASP A 25 10.78 -4.46 6.25
C ASP A 25 11.52 -4.81 7.55
N GLY A 26 10.88 -4.60 8.70
CA GLY A 26 11.50 -4.76 10.02
C GLY A 26 12.27 -3.52 10.52
N VAL A 27 12.44 -2.49 9.69
CA VAL A 27 13.05 -1.20 10.06
C VAL A 27 12.05 -0.05 9.90
N LYS A 28 11.25 -0.08 8.84
CA LYS A 28 10.22 0.89 8.52
C LYS A 28 8.87 0.20 8.42
N GLU A 29 7.85 0.91 8.86
CA GLU A 29 6.46 0.50 8.75
C GLU A 29 5.69 1.56 7.97
N LEU A 30 4.97 1.13 6.93
CA LEU A 30 4.01 1.93 6.20
C LEU A 30 2.61 1.35 6.43
N PHE A 31 1.67 2.26 6.62
CA PHE A 31 0.27 1.95 6.78
C PHE A 31 -0.51 2.66 5.68
N ILE A 32 -1.48 1.98 5.08
CA ILE A 32 -2.42 2.55 4.12
C ILE A 32 -3.83 2.19 4.58
N GLU A 33 -4.72 3.17 4.58
CA GLU A 33 -6.14 2.99 4.83
C GLU A 33 -6.98 3.51 3.65
N ALA A 34 -8.13 2.89 3.44
CA ALA A 34 -9.18 3.37 2.57
C ALA A 34 -10.00 4.41 3.35
N VAL A 35 -10.21 5.56 2.71
CA VAL A 35 -11.04 6.64 3.22
C VAL A 35 -12.26 6.73 2.33
N ASP A 36 -13.45 6.61 2.93
CA ASP A 36 -14.71 6.91 2.27
C ASP A 36 -14.91 8.42 2.30
N ASP A 37 -14.56 9.09 1.20
CA ASP A 37 -14.76 10.52 1.04
C ASP A 37 -16.02 10.82 0.19
N LYS A 38 -16.44 12.08 0.17
CA LYS A 38 -17.67 12.48 -0.55
C LYS A 38 -17.56 12.33 -2.08
N GLU A 39 -16.36 12.15 -2.62
CA GLU A 39 -16.06 12.00 -4.04
C GLU A 39 -15.77 10.53 -4.44
N GLY A 40 -15.57 9.64 -3.47
CA GLY A 40 -15.41 8.20 -3.66
C GLY A 40 -14.49 7.56 -2.62
N TYR A 41 -14.02 6.35 -2.91
CA TYR A 41 -12.97 5.72 -2.12
C TYR A 41 -11.60 6.27 -2.54
N SER A 42 -10.91 6.90 -1.61
CA SER A 42 -9.49 7.23 -1.71
C SER A 42 -8.67 6.36 -0.77
N TYR A 43 -7.36 6.29 -1.00
CA TYR A 43 -6.45 5.58 -0.10
C TYR A 43 -5.39 6.55 0.41
N VAL A 44 -5.10 6.54 1.71
CA VAL A 44 -4.17 7.45 2.34
C VAL A 44 -3.15 6.68 3.14
N SER A 45 -1.88 7.08 3.04
CA SER A 45 -0.80 6.51 3.86
C SER A 45 -0.60 7.27 5.17
N ASN A 46 0.05 6.63 6.15
CA ASN A 46 0.53 7.30 7.37
C ASN A 46 1.56 8.43 7.12
N THR A 47 1.99 8.62 5.87
CA THR A 47 2.85 9.74 5.44
C THR A 47 2.10 10.82 4.66
N ASN A 48 0.76 10.79 4.66
CA ASN A 48 -0.13 11.71 3.93
C ASN A 48 -0.01 11.65 2.40
N GLU A 49 0.49 10.54 1.84
CA GLU A 49 0.36 10.29 0.40
C GLU A 49 -1.03 9.72 0.11
N GLU A 50 -1.67 10.26 -0.93
CA GLU A 50 -3.04 9.94 -1.35
C GLU A 50 -3.03 9.22 -2.70
N PHE A 51 -3.94 8.26 -2.87
CA PHE A 51 -4.05 7.44 -4.07
C PHE A 51 -5.51 7.27 -4.48
N GLY A 52 -5.75 7.26 -5.80
CA GLY A 52 -7.09 7.06 -6.36
C GLY A 52 -7.48 5.59 -6.52
N ASN A 53 -6.54 4.64 -6.31
CA ASN A 53 -6.83 3.21 -6.33
C ASN A 53 -5.86 2.40 -5.47
N SER A 54 -6.32 1.20 -5.08
CA SER A 54 -5.61 0.25 -4.22
C SER A 54 -4.26 -0.20 -4.81
N ARG A 55 -4.18 -0.39 -6.13
CA ARG A 55 -2.97 -0.83 -6.82
C ARG A 55 -1.85 0.19 -6.73
N GLU A 56 -2.14 1.45 -7.01
CA GLU A 56 -1.17 2.54 -6.88
C GLU A 56 -0.63 2.67 -5.46
N ALA A 57 -1.53 2.59 -4.46
CA ALA A 57 -1.15 2.66 -3.05
C ALA A 57 -0.19 1.52 -2.65
N VAL A 58 -0.54 0.28 -3.02
CA VAL A 58 0.27 -0.91 -2.72
C VAL A 58 1.62 -0.87 -3.42
N GLU A 59 1.66 -0.54 -4.71
CA GLU A 59 2.91 -0.47 -5.48
C GLU A 59 3.84 0.62 -4.92
N TRP A 60 3.29 1.77 -4.54
CA TRP A 60 4.04 2.83 -3.87
C TRP A 60 4.64 2.35 -2.54
N ALA A 61 3.85 1.68 -1.68
CA ALA A 61 4.32 1.24 -0.37
C ALA A 61 5.40 0.15 -0.50
N ILE A 62 5.22 -0.82 -1.39
CA ILE A 62 6.24 -1.85 -1.69
C ILE A 62 7.53 -1.18 -2.16
N LYS A 63 7.45 -0.20 -3.06
CA LYS A 63 8.63 0.53 -3.56
C LYS A 63 9.33 1.31 -2.44
N LYS A 64 8.59 2.00 -1.57
CA LYS A 64 9.16 2.78 -0.46
C LYS A 64 9.88 1.90 0.55
N VAL A 65 9.32 0.74 0.88
CA VAL A 65 9.94 -0.24 1.77
C VAL A 65 11.18 -0.84 1.10
N LYS A 66 11.07 -1.34 -0.14
CA LYS A 66 12.21 -1.95 -0.87
C LYS A 66 13.36 -0.98 -1.20
N SER A 67 13.06 0.30 -1.48
CA SER A 67 14.07 1.29 -1.88
C SER A 67 15.09 1.64 -0.79
N THR A 68 14.88 1.19 0.45
CA THR A 68 15.81 1.46 1.57
C THR A 68 17.09 0.60 1.51
N PHE A 69 17.14 -0.44 0.68
CA PHE A 69 18.29 -1.36 0.61
C PHE A 69 19.39 -0.97 -0.42
N LEU A 70 19.30 0.21 -1.07
CA LEU A 70 20.23 0.63 -2.12
C LEU A 70 21.12 1.84 -1.76
N THR A 71 21.28 2.17 -0.48
CA THR A 71 22.18 3.23 0.03
C THR A 71 23.15 2.66 1.04
#